data_AF-T0LU15-F1
#
_entry.id   AF-T0LU15-F1
#
_cell.length_a   1.000
_cell.length_b   1.000
_cell.length_c   1.000
_cell.angle_alpha   90.00
_cell.angle_beta   90.00
_cell.angle_gamma   90.00
#
_symmetry.space_group_name_H-M   'P 1'
#
loop_
_entity.id
_entity.type
_entity.pdbx_description
1 polymer ?
#
loop_
_entity_poly.entity_id
_entity_poly.type
_entity_poly.pdbx_seq_one_letter_code
_entity_poly.pdbx_strand_id
1 'polypeptide(L)'
;MPLWDSPFKDKTKSRVSRSKINTNENARNNLVTRSALSSVSKWLPPRDEHSDYWWSMVGPHFAALFRNADYSLEAQYEFLLFVYHQVAPRLGSSPRVLALGSAKGDSGLSLDGTHIEYSWRWNEAGTKPEIRMVMEPFSRFAGTYMDPLNIKPATEMLYSMAPQIPSLDMSLFNHFIGKFYDAAQHKYLETNERPIMTNVCLGFEFLGHEILPKAYFFPRKLGQVGLTPMAVWEDAITSAVPDTPTIGSVFSFVKGEAPDLGLTLTPLWLGIDVVRPADARLKLYCVEARTSFESVKSVLTMGGKIGVPGNLLEKAWELMKAVCNLPADFPQDQDLPKAPQYNVSTDGVDTAGLWGTFAYYFDIGLRQQELPDVKFYIPVCHYGADDQAIAEAITKWMVDNDRGQYVDAYWSSLRDIIPHRELKESRGVHMWLSMMIRGGKLQITTYIAPEGHHPKRHGGAARVHREIAARVTGF
;
A
#
# COMPACT_ATOMS: atom_id res chain seq x y z
N MET A 1 18.47 -52.35 -20.58
CA MET A 1 17.16 -51.68 -20.71
C MET A 1 17.37 -50.19 -20.55
N PRO A 2 16.69 -49.36 -21.37
CA PRO A 2 17.37 -48.35 -22.18
C PRO A 2 17.26 -46.93 -21.61
N LEU A 3 18.33 -46.17 -21.81
CA LEU A 3 18.34 -44.71 -21.79
C LEU A 3 17.40 -44.18 -22.88
N TRP A 4 16.51 -43.26 -22.50
CA TRP A 4 15.58 -42.61 -23.41
C TRP A 4 16.30 -41.43 -24.09
N ASP A 5 16.46 -41.54 -25.41
CA ASP A 5 17.07 -40.54 -26.28
C ASP A 5 16.13 -39.35 -26.54
N SER A 6 16.70 -38.14 -26.48
CA SER A 6 16.04 -36.87 -26.81
C SER A 6 15.77 -36.76 -28.33
N PRO A 7 14.57 -36.35 -28.78
CA PRO A 7 14.15 -36.45 -30.17
C PRO A 7 14.61 -35.28 -31.08
N PHE A 8 15.65 -34.53 -30.71
CA PHE A 8 16.10 -33.38 -31.51
C PHE A 8 17.59 -33.42 -31.81
N LYS A 9 17.99 -34.29 -32.75
CA LYS A 9 19.28 -34.16 -33.45
C LYS A 9 19.17 -34.43 -34.96
N ASP A 10 19.72 -33.46 -35.69
CA ASP A 10 20.15 -33.43 -37.08
C ASP A 10 19.08 -33.34 -38.20
N LYS A 11 19.09 -32.26 -38.99
CA LYS A 11 20.09 -32.03 -40.05
C LYS A 11 20.06 -30.60 -40.60
N THR A 12 21.26 -30.16 -40.97
CA THR A 12 21.70 -28.88 -41.52
C THR A 12 21.49 -28.79 -43.05
N LYS A 13 21.26 -27.58 -43.60
CA LYS A 13 22.21 -26.83 -44.48
C LYS A 13 21.53 -25.75 -45.36
N SER A 14 22.14 -24.56 -45.25
CA SER A 14 22.23 -23.38 -46.12
C SER A 14 21.45 -23.27 -47.43
N ARG A 15 20.86 -22.09 -47.65
CA ARG A 15 20.94 -21.39 -48.94
C ARG A 15 21.09 -19.88 -48.71
N VAL A 16 22.21 -19.34 -49.19
CA VAL A 16 22.53 -17.90 -49.21
C VAL A 16 21.84 -17.28 -50.43
N SER A 17 21.05 -16.22 -50.23
CA SER A 17 20.76 -15.25 -51.30
C SER A 17 20.77 -13.84 -50.72
N ARG A 18 21.70 -13.01 -51.21
CA ARG A 18 21.71 -11.56 -51.01
C ARG A 18 20.64 -10.94 -51.92
N SER A 19 19.71 -10.16 -51.35
CA SER A 19 19.30 -8.88 -51.94
C SER A 19 18.30 -8.10 -51.07
N LYS A 20 18.62 -6.81 -50.90
CA LYS A 20 17.76 -5.65 -50.64
C LYS A 20 17.16 -5.48 -49.23
N ILE A 21 17.86 -4.61 -48.50
CA ILE A 21 17.41 -3.80 -47.37
C ILE A 21 16.04 -3.21 -47.70
N ASN A 22 15.04 -3.55 -46.89
CA ASN A 22 13.77 -2.83 -46.86
C ASN A 22 13.37 -2.64 -45.39
N THR A 23 13.31 -1.37 -45.01
CA THR A 23 12.93 -0.83 -43.71
C THR A 23 11.56 -1.35 -43.29
N ASN A 24 11.51 -2.31 -42.36
CA ASN A 24 10.26 -2.77 -41.75
C ASN A 24 10.46 -3.43 -40.37
N GLU A 25 11.45 -2.96 -39.59
CA GLU A 25 11.72 -3.46 -38.23
C GLU A 25 10.67 -3.03 -37.20
N ASN A 26 9.91 -1.95 -37.45
CA ASN A 26 8.87 -1.48 -36.52
C ASN A 26 7.53 -2.25 -36.61
N ALA A 27 7.32 -3.09 -37.64
CA ALA A 27 6.07 -3.81 -37.82
C ALA A 27 6.13 -5.29 -37.37
N ARG A 28 7.33 -5.84 -37.14
CA ARG A 28 7.53 -7.25 -36.76
C ARG A 28 7.63 -7.53 -35.26
N ASN A 29 7.75 -6.50 -34.41
CA ASN A 29 7.73 -6.67 -32.95
C ASN A 29 6.31 -6.74 -32.35
N ASN A 30 5.25 -6.67 -33.18
CA ASN A 30 3.86 -6.92 -32.77
C ASN A 30 3.44 -8.40 -32.94
N LEU A 31 4.40 -9.32 -33.06
CA LEU A 31 4.17 -10.76 -33.00
C LEU A 31 3.79 -11.18 -31.57
N VAL A 32 2.48 -11.09 -31.27
CA VAL A 32 1.76 -11.83 -30.23
C VAL A 32 2.57 -12.04 -28.93
N THR A 33 2.95 -10.96 -28.25
CA THR A 33 3.34 -11.07 -26.84
C THR A 33 2.07 -11.42 -26.07
N ARG A 34 1.84 -12.71 -25.80
CA ARG A 34 0.87 -13.08 -24.77
C ARG A 34 1.31 -12.38 -23.50
N SER A 35 0.42 -11.59 -22.90
CA SER A 35 0.71 -10.92 -21.64
C SER A 35 1.15 -11.95 -20.60
N ALA A 36 2.09 -11.60 -19.71
CA ALA A 36 2.53 -12.48 -18.63
C ALA A 36 1.34 -13.06 -17.85
N LEU A 37 0.32 -12.24 -17.62
CA LEU A 37 -0.96 -12.65 -17.02
C LEU A 37 -1.69 -13.77 -17.77
N SER A 38 -1.81 -13.68 -19.10
CA SER A 38 -2.46 -14.71 -19.91
C SER A 38 -1.68 -16.03 -19.86
N SER A 39 -0.35 -15.94 -19.88
CA SER A 39 0.53 -17.10 -19.79
C SER A 39 0.48 -17.76 -18.42
N VAL A 40 0.55 -16.99 -17.33
CA VAL A 40 0.43 -17.50 -15.95
C VAL A 40 -0.95 -18.10 -15.73
N SER A 41 -2.02 -17.34 -15.99
CA SER A 41 -3.42 -17.77 -15.75
C SER A 41 -3.80 -19.07 -16.45
N LYS A 42 -3.15 -19.41 -17.58
CA LYS A 42 -3.37 -20.68 -18.27
C LYS A 42 -3.02 -21.91 -17.42
N TRP A 43 -2.04 -21.79 -16.53
CA TRP A 43 -1.47 -22.91 -15.76
C TRP A 43 -1.83 -22.89 -14.28
N LEU A 44 -2.46 -21.81 -13.82
CA LEU A 44 -2.90 -21.70 -12.43
C LEU A 44 -4.11 -22.62 -12.17
N PRO A 45 -4.17 -23.29 -11.02
CA PRO A 45 -5.34 -24.09 -10.66
C PRO A 45 -6.57 -23.19 -10.44
N PRO A 46 -7.80 -23.73 -10.45
CA PRO A 46 -8.95 -23.02 -9.88
C PRO A 46 -8.83 -22.98 -8.34
N ARG A 47 -9.48 -22.00 -7.70
CA ARG A 47 -9.61 -21.92 -6.24
C ARG A 47 -11.08 -21.99 -5.84
N ASP A 48 -11.46 -21.24 -4.81
CA ASP A 48 -12.83 -20.96 -4.43
C ASP A 48 -13.36 -19.69 -5.11
N GLU A 49 -14.67 -19.48 -5.07
CA GLU A 49 -15.34 -18.35 -5.72
C GLU A 49 -14.85 -16.98 -5.24
N HIS A 50 -14.38 -16.86 -3.99
CA HIS A 50 -13.88 -15.61 -3.45
C HIS A 50 -12.48 -15.32 -3.97
N SER A 51 -11.59 -16.31 -3.86
CA SER A 51 -10.22 -16.23 -4.37
C SER A 51 -10.19 -15.98 -5.88
N ASP A 52 -11.05 -16.64 -6.65
CA ASP A 52 -11.14 -16.48 -8.10
C ASP A 52 -11.69 -15.11 -8.48
N TYR A 53 -12.68 -14.58 -7.74
CA TYR A 53 -13.13 -13.20 -7.89
C TYR A 53 -11.97 -12.22 -7.66
N TRP A 54 -11.25 -12.38 -6.55
CA TRP A 54 -10.14 -11.48 -6.22
C TRP A 54 -9.01 -11.58 -7.24
N TRP A 55 -8.65 -12.77 -7.71
CA TRP A 55 -7.68 -12.94 -8.78
C TRP A 55 -8.10 -12.25 -10.07
N SER A 56 -9.38 -12.33 -10.45
CA SER A 56 -9.92 -11.66 -11.63
C SER A 56 -9.80 -10.13 -11.57
N MET A 57 -9.63 -9.57 -10.37
CA MET A 57 -9.38 -8.16 -10.14
C MET A 57 -7.87 -7.86 -10.02
N VAL A 58 -7.21 -8.43 -9.01
CA VAL A 58 -5.83 -8.04 -8.68
C VAL A 58 -4.81 -8.56 -9.70
N GLY A 59 -5.09 -9.68 -10.39
CA GLY A 59 -4.22 -10.21 -11.43
C GLY A 59 -3.99 -9.22 -12.57
N PRO A 60 -5.05 -8.74 -13.25
CA PRO A 60 -4.96 -7.65 -14.21
C PRO A 60 -4.31 -6.38 -13.67
N HIS A 61 -4.64 -5.95 -12.45
CA HIS A 61 -4.08 -4.75 -11.84
C HIS A 61 -2.56 -4.85 -11.69
N PHE A 62 -2.05 -5.92 -11.07
CA PHE A 62 -0.62 -6.12 -10.88
C PHE A 62 0.12 -6.33 -12.20
N ALA A 63 -0.48 -7.02 -13.17
CA ALA A 63 0.10 -7.17 -14.50
C ALA A 63 0.30 -5.80 -15.18
N ALA A 64 -0.68 -4.89 -15.06
CA ALA A 64 -0.56 -3.53 -15.56
C ALA A 64 0.50 -2.74 -14.80
N LEU A 65 0.48 -2.76 -13.46
CA LEU A 65 1.44 -2.05 -12.61
C LEU A 65 2.88 -2.46 -12.91
N PHE A 66 3.19 -3.75 -12.94
CA PHE A 66 4.56 -4.22 -13.20
C PHE A 66 5.03 -3.92 -14.62
N ARG A 67 4.16 -4.11 -15.62
CA ARG A 67 4.48 -3.76 -17.01
C ARG A 67 4.75 -2.27 -17.16
N ASN A 68 3.87 -1.43 -16.61
CA ASN A 68 3.92 0.02 -16.78
C ASN A 68 5.04 0.66 -15.95
N ALA A 69 5.46 0.03 -14.84
CA ALA A 69 6.65 0.41 -14.08
C ALA A 69 7.96 -0.20 -14.62
N ASP A 70 7.92 -0.82 -15.81
CA ASP A 70 9.09 -1.32 -16.54
C ASP A 70 9.90 -2.39 -15.78
N TYR A 71 9.16 -3.31 -15.13
CA TYR A 71 9.71 -4.56 -14.58
C TYR A 71 10.01 -5.56 -15.71
N SER A 72 11.08 -6.35 -15.54
CA SER A 72 11.44 -7.41 -16.48
C SER A 72 10.33 -8.46 -16.58
N LEU A 73 10.29 -9.18 -17.71
CA LEU A 73 9.26 -10.19 -17.94
C LEU A 73 9.34 -11.31 -16.89
N GLU A 74 10.55 -11.71 -16.53
CA GLU A 74 10.81 -12.72 -15.50
C GLU A 74 10.26 -12.28 -14.14
N ALA A 75 10.49 -11.03 -13.74
CA ALA A 75 9.92 -10.47 -12.51
C ALA A 75 8.39 -10.42 -12.57
N GLN A 76 7.80 -10.06 -13.71
CA GLN A 76 6.34 -10.09 -13.89
C GLN A 76 5.77 -11.49 -13.66
N TYR A 77 6.41 -12.56 -14.18
CA TYR A 77 5.98 -13.94 -13.92
C TYR A 77 6.04 -14.28 -12.43
N GLU A 78 7.19 -14.04 -11.79
CA GLU A 78 7.42 -14.35 -10.37
C GLU A 78 6.40 -13.63 -9.48
N PHE A 79 6.20 -12.33 -9.70
CA PHE A 79 5.31 -11.53 -8.87
C PHE A 79 3.83 -11.85 -9.12
N LEU A 80 3.44 -12.21 -10.35
CA LEU A 80 2.06 -12.67 -10.60
C LEU A 80 1.78 -14.03 -9.93
N LEU A 81 2.76 -14.94 -9.89
CA LEU A 81 2.65 -16.19 -9.14
C LEU A 81 2.52 -15.90 -7.64
N PHE A 82 3.34 -15.00 -7.10
CA PHE A 82 3.22 -14.54 -5.72
C PHE A 82 1.83 -13.96 -5.43
N VAL A 83 1.33 -13.04 -6.25
CA VAL A 83 0.01 -12.43 -6.07
C VAL A 83 -1.09 -13.48 -6.08
N TYR A 84 -1.05 -14.42 -7.04
CA TYR A 84 -2.05 -15.47 -7.11
C TYR A 84 -1.99 -16.46 -5.93
N HIS A 85 -0.79 -16.83 -5.47
CA HIS A 85 -0.63 -17.81 -4.41
C HIS A 85 -0.78 -17.23 -3.00
N GLN A 86 -0.34 -16.00 -2.81
CA GLN A 86 -0.21 -15.40 -1.48
C GLN A 86 -1.24 -14.30 -1.22
N VAL A 87 -1.55 -13.46 -2.21
CA VAL A 87 -2.39 -12.27 -2.02
C VAL A 87 -3.87 -12.59 -2.23
N ALA A 88 -4.25 -13.04 -3.43
CA ALA A 88 -5.66 -13.20 -3.82
C ALA A 88 -6.51 -14.03 -2.82
N PRO A 89 -6.02 -15.16 -2.28
CA PRO A 89 -6.79 -15.99 -1.34
C PRO A 89 -7.01 -15.37 0.04
N ARG A 90 -6.34 -14.26 0.35
CA ARG A 90 -6.34 -13.60 1.66
C ARG A 90 -7.00 -12.23 1.62
N LEU A 91 -7.76 -11.92 0.57
CA LEU A 91 -8.54 -10.68 0.44
C LEU A 91 -9.98 -10.81 0.97
N GLY A 92 -10.29 -11.95 1.63
CA GLY A 92 -11.56 -12.17 2.29
C GLY A 92 -12.71 -12.48 1.32
N SER A 93 -13.94 -12.28 1.80
CA SER A 93 -15.15 -12.63 1.06
C SER A 93 -15.36 -11.71 -0.14
N SER A 94 -15.57 -12.31 -1.32
CA SER A 94 -15.90 -11.53 -2.51
C SER A 94 -17.22 -10.75 -2.31
N PRO A 95 -17.36 -9.55 -2.88
CA PRO A 95 -18.57 -8.75 -2.71
C PRO A 95 -19.84 -9.39 -3.29
N ARG A 96 -19.71 -10.35 -4.23
CA ARG A 96 -20.85 -11.10 -4.78
C ARG A 96 -21.61 -11.91 -3.73
N VAL A 97 -20.94 -12.34 -2.67
CA VAL A 97 -21.52 -13.17 -1.60
C VAL A 97 -21.98 -12.34 -0.41
N LEU A 98 -21.40 -11.14 -0.21
CA LEU A 98 -21.78 -10.21 0.86
C LEU A 98 -23.21 -9.63 0.72
N ALA A 99 -23.87 -9.82 -0.42
CA ALA A 99 -25.28 -9.46 -0.61
C ALA A 99 -26.27 -10.24 0.31
N LEU A 100 -25.79 -11.28 1.02
CA LEU A 100 -26.59 -12.13 1.90
C LEU A 100 -26.42 -11.84 3.42
N GLY A 101 -26.16 -10.57 3.78
CA GLY A 101 -26.30 -10.11 5.18
C GLY A 101 -25.13 -10.46 6.12
N SER A 102 -23.98 -10.87 5.60
CA SER A 102 -22.75 -10.98 6.38
C SER A 102 -22.14 -9.59 6.62
N ALA A 103 -21.77 -9.29 7.87
CA ALA A 103 -21.07 -8.07 8.24
C ALA A 103 -19.84 -7.88 7.34
N LYS A 104 -19.68 -6.69 6.77
CA LYS A 104 -18.47 -6.32 6.04
C LYS A 104 -17.29 -6.46 6.99
N GLY A 105 -16.21 -7.09 6.53
CA GLY A 105 -14.92 -6.91 7.22
C GLY A 105 -14.53 -5.45 7.02
N ASP A 106 -14.49 -4.67 8.09
CA ASP A 106 -14.15 -3.25 8.02
C ASP A 106 -12.61 -3.11 8.00
N SER A 107 -11.99 -3.29 6.84
CA SER A 107 -10.57 -2.98 6.68
C SER A 107 -10.35 -1.47 6.62
N GLY A 108 -9.44 -0.94 7.44
CA GLY A 108 -9.07 0.48 7.46
C GLY A 108 -8.18 0.94 6.30
N LEU A 109 -7.87 0.05 5.34
CA LEU A 109 -6.98 0.36 4.21
C LEU A 109 -7.63 1.17 3.08
N SER A 110 -8.96 1.21 3.00
CA SER A 110 -9.68 1.92 1.93
C SER A 110 -11.08 2.34 2.36
N LEU A 111 -11.64 3.34 1.67
CA LEU A 111 -12.99 3.86 1.97
C LEU A 111 -14.10 2.81 1.81
N ASP A 112 -13.92 1.81 0.95
CA ASP A 112 -14.92 0.78 0.67
C ASP A 112 -14.70 -0.53 1.44
N GLY A 113 -13.68 -0.58 2.31
CA GLY A 113 -13.33 -1.75 3.10
C GLY A 113 -12.52 -2.80 2.34
N THR A 114 -12.00 -2.49 1.15
CA THR A 114 -11.08 -3.38 0.43
C THR A 114 -9.80 -3.62 1.21
N HIS A 115 -9.44 -4.90 1.33
CA HIS A 115 -8.32 -5.39 2.13
C HIS A 115 -6.93 -5.22 1.48
N ILE A 116 -6.80 -4.40 0.43
CA ILE A 116 -5.54 -4.18 -0.28
C ILE A 116 -5.47 -2.76 -0.84
N GLU A 117 -4.28 -2.18 -0.78
CA GLU A 117 -3.92 -0.90 -1.36
C GLU A 117 -2.59 -1.06 -2.12
N TYR A 118 -2.48 -0.44 -3.29
CA TYR A 118 -1.24 -0.41 -4.07
C TYR A 118 -0.47 0.88 -3.79
N SER A 119 0.83 0.89 -4.04
CA SER A 119 1.58 2.14 -4.07
C SER A 119 2.51 2.22 -5.27
N TRP A 120 2.58 3.41 -5.85
CA TRP A 120 3.48 3.78 -6.93
C TRP A 120 4.52 4.74 -6.37
N ARG A 121 5.72 4.24 -6.10
CA ARG A 121 6.86 5.10 -5.74
C ARG A 121 7.41 5.68 -7.03
N TRP A 122 7.23 6.98 -7.21
CA TRP A 122 7.65 7.68 -8.42
C TRP A 122 9.16 7.64 -8.58
N ASN A 123 9.59 7.49 -9.84
CA ASN A 123 10.99 7.48 -10.20
C ASN A 123 11.71 8.76 -9.76
N GLU A 124 13.00 8.63 -9.44
CA GLU A 124 13.93 9.75 -9.42
C GLU A 124 14.55 9.92 -10.81
N ALA A 125 15.38 10.94 -11.00
CA ALA A 125 16.12 11.14 -12.24
C ALA A 125 16.95 9.88 -12.56
N GLY A 126 16.70 9.27 -13.73
CA GLY A 126 17.39 8.08 -14.20
C GLY A 126 16.98 6.75 -13.55
N THR A 127 15.95 6.73 -12.69
CA THR A 127 15.43 5.48 -12.11
C THR A 127 14.06 5.09 -12.68
N LYS A 128 13.57 3.92 -12.32
CA LYS A 128 12.20 3.46 -12.61
C LYS A 128 11.31 3.64 -11.38
N PRO A 129 9.97 3.63 -11.52
CA PRO A 129 9.06 3.53 -10.40
C PRO A 129 9.21 2.19 -9.68
N GLU A 130 8.84 2.15 -8.41
CA GLU A 130 8.76 0.90 -7.65
C GLU A 130 7.31 0.66 -7.23
N ILE A 131 6.81 -0.53 -7.51
CA ILE A 131 5.50 -1.00 -7.10
C ILE A 131 5.61 -1.64 -5.72
N ARG A 132 4.62 -1.34 -4.88
CA ARG A 132 4.46 -1.96 -3.57
C ARG A 132 2.98 -2.18 -3.32
N MET A 133 2.67 -3.00 -2.34
CA MET A 133 1.31 -3.15 -1.85
C MET A 133 1.31 -3.21 -0.33
N VAL A 134 0.19 -2.85 0.27
CA VAL A 134 -0.17 -3.24 1.63
C VAL A 134 -1.51 -3.96 1.57
N MET A 135 -1.67 -4.97 2.40
CA MET A 135 -2.93 -5.69 2.56
C MET A 135 -3.17 -5.99 4.02
N GLU A 136 -4.44 -6.16 4.37
CA GLU A 136 -4.86 -6.79 5.61
C GLU A 136 -5.28 -8.22 5.28
N PRO A 137 -4.38 -9.22 5.47
CA PRO A 137 -4.72 -10.60 5.21
C PRO A 137 -5.94 -10.99 6.04
N PHE A 138 -6.91 -11.63 5.40
CA PHE A 138 -8.18 -11.98 5.99
C PHE A 138 -8.49 -13.45 5.78
N SER A 139 -9.18 -14.04 6.76
CA SER A 139 -9.75 -15.38 6.64
C SER A 139 -11.19 -15.40 7.15
N ARG A 140 -11.93 -16.47 6.82
CA ARG A 140 -13.28 -16.71 7.35
C ARG A 140 -13.37 -16.82 8.88
N PHE A 141 -12.24 -16.90 9.58
CA PHE A 141 -12.18 -16.99 11.04
C PHE A 141 -11.96 -15.64 11.72
N ALA A 142 -11.67 -14.59 10.96
CA ALA A 142 -11.49 -13.24 11.49
C ALA A 142 -12.72 -12.79 12.30
N GLY A 143 -12.48 -12.24 13.49
CA GLY A 143 -13.51 -11.79 14.42
C GLY A 143 -14.29 -12.91 15.11
N THR A 144 -13.98 -14.18 14.85
CA THR A 144 -14.57 -15.33 15.55
C THR A 144 -13.71 -15.75 16.74
N TYR A 145 -14.21 -16.67 17.58
CA TYR A 145 -13.41 -17.28 18.65
C TYR A 145 -12.09 -17.89 18.15
N MET A 146 -12.04 -18.34 16.89
CA MET A 146 -10.84 -18.92 16.30
C MET A 146 -9.79 -17.88 15.92
N ASP A 147 -10.16 -16.64 15.63
CA ASP A 147 -9.23 -15.54 15.37
C ASP A 147 -9.85 -14.17 15.70
N PRO A 148 -9.96 -13.82 16.99
CA PRO A 148 -10.67 -12.62 17.42
C PRO A 148 -10.10 -11.31 16.87
N LEU A 149 -8.80 -11.29 16.54
CA LEU A 149 -8.07 -10.09 16.14
C LEU A 149 -7.65 -10.10 14.66
N ASN A 150 -8.00 -11.13 13.88
CA ASN A 150 -7.55 -11.29 12.48
C ASN A 150 -6.01 -11.28 12.34
N ILE A 151 -5.28 -11.90 13.27
CA ILE A 151 -3.79 -11.90 13.26
C ILE A 151 -3.25 -13.16 12.55
N LYS A 152 -4.01 -14.25 12.57
CA LYS A 152 -3.55 -15.55 12.06
C LYS A 152 -3.26 -15.52 10.56
N PRO A 153 -4.08 -14.91 9.68
CA PRO A 153 -3.82 -14.94 8.25
C PRO A 153 -2.50 -14.27 7.86
N ALA A 154 -2.13 -13.17 8.53
CA ALA A 154 -0.85 -12.50 8.33
C ALA A 154 0.31 -13.39 8.78
N THR A 155 0.17 -14.01 9.95
CA THR A 155 1.16 -14.93 10.52
C THR A 155 1.39 -16.14 9.60
N GLU A 156 0.32 -16.79 9.17
CA GLU A 156 0.35 -17.95 8.27
C GLU A 156 0.95 -17.61 6.90
N MET A 157 0.62 -16.44 6.35
CA MET A 157 1.19 -15.97 5.08
C MET A 157 2.72 -15.87 5.19
N LEU A 158 3.24 -15.14 6.20
CA LEU A 158 4.68 -14.97 6.39
C LEU A 158 5.41 -16.30 6.60
N TYR A 159 4.90 -17.19 7.47
CA TYR A 159 5.51 -18.51 7.65
C TYR A 159 5.50 -19.35 6.38
N SER A 160 4.44 -19.27 5.56
CA SER A 160 4.36 -20.03 4.30
C SER A 160 5.36 -19.58 3.24
N MET A 161 5.89 -18.36 3.37
CA MET A 161 6.84 -17.76 2.42
C MET A 161 8.30 -17.89 2.88
N ALA A 162 8.55 -18.30 4.13
CA ALA A 162 9.90 -18.44 4.67
C ALA A 162 10.81 -19.35 3.81
N PRO A 163 10.33 -20.46 3.20
CA PRO A 163 11.17 -21.27 2.32
C PRO A 163 11.56 -20.58 1.00
N GLN A 164 10.78 -19.60 0.53
CA GLN A 164 10.98 -18.91 -0.76
C GLN A 164 11.73 -17.59 -0.60
N ILE A 165 11.73 -16.99 0.59
CA ILE A 165 12.36 -15.69 0.86
C ILE A 165 13.47 -15.88 1.92
N PRO A 166 14.73 -16.10 1.50
CA PRO A 166 15.83 -16.39 2.43
C PRO A 166 16.10 -15.30 3.47
N SER A 167 15.75 -14.05 3.17
CA SER A 167 15.90 -12.91 4.10
C SER A 167 14.78 -12.81 5.13
N LEU A 168 13.68 -13.56 4.97
CA LEU A 168 12.51 -13.48 5.84
C LEU A 168 12.85 -14.02 7.23
N ASP A 169 12.67 -13.19 8.25
CA ASP A 169 12.91 -13.54 9.64
C ASP A 169 11.74 -13.07 10.51
N MET A 170 11.20 -14.00 11.30
CA MET A 170 9.99 -13.79 12.10
C MET A 170 10.28 -13.23 13.50
N SER A 171 11.53 -13.02 13.90
CA SER A 171 11.89 -12.59 15.27
C SER A 171 11.19 -11.30 15.68
N LEU A 172 11.29 -10.23 14.87
CA LEU A 172 10.63 -8.96 15.18
C LEU A 172 9.11 -9.08 15.07
N PHE A 173 8.59 -9.82 14.08
CA PHE A 173 7.15 -10.02 13.93
C PHE A 173 6.55 -10.66 15.20
N ASN A 174 7.10 -11.80 15.63
CA ASN A 174 6.63 -12.52 16.81
C ASN A 174 6.79 -11.68 18.09
N HIS A 175 7.90 -10.92 18.20
CA HIS A 175 8.12 -9.99 19.32
C HIS A 175 7.00 -8.96 19.43
N PHE A 176 6.68 -8.26 18.35
CA PHE A 176 5.64 -7.23 18.38
C PHE A 176 4.24 -7.78 18.53
N ILE A 177 3.95 -9.00 18.03
CA ILE A 177 2.69 -9.69 18.37
C ILE A 177 2.57 -9.90 19.88
N GLY A 178 3.63 -10.39 20.54
CA GLY A 178 3.62 -10.63 21.99
C GLY A 178 3.55 -9.34 22.82
N LYS A 179 4.11 -8.24 22.32
CA LYS A 179 4.10 -6.94 23.02
C LYS A 179 2.81 -6.17 22.84
N PHE A 180 2.21 -6.19 21.66
CA PHE A 180 1.06 -5.34 21.33
C PHE A 180 -0.31 -5.97 21.58
N TYR A 181 -0.39 -7.29 21.71
CA TYR A 181 -1.65 -8.00 21.94
C TYR A 181 -1.54 -8.93 23.15
N ASP A 182 -2.67 -9.28 23.75
CA ASP A 182 -2.71 -10.18 24.90
C ASP A 182 -2.79 -11.64 24.47
N ALA A 183 -2.14 -12.53 25.24
CA ALA A 183 -2.15 -13.96 24.97
C ALA A 183 -3.57 -14.57 25.04
N ALA A 184 -4.42 -14.03 25.92
CA ALA A 184 -5.81 -14.44 26.08
C ALA A 184 -6.73 -13.79 25.02
N GLN A 185 -6.45 -13.99 23.73
CA GLN A 185 -7.12 -13.29 22.63
C GLN A 185 -8.65 -13.49 22.59
N HIS A 186 -9.18 -14.59 23.12
CA HIS A 186 -10.63 -14.81 23.18
C HIS A 186 -11.36 -13.71 23.97
N LYS A 187 -10.70 -13.10 24.98
CA LYS A 187 -11.31 -12.06 25.81
C LYS A 187 -11.64 -10.78 25.04
N TYR A 188 -11.02 -10.52 23.89
CA TYR A 188 -11.38 -9.34 23.08
C TYR A 188 -12.81 -9.42 22.56
N LEU A 189 -13.40 -10.62 22.43
CA LEU A 189 -14.81 -10.80 22.05
C LEU A 189 -15.78 -10.43 23.18
N GLU A 190 -15.29 -10.32 24.42
CA GLU A 190 -16.08 -9.97 25.61
C GLU A 190 -16.08 -8.45 25.86
N THR A 191 -15.35 -7.68 25.07
CA THR A 191 -15.11 -6.25 25.29
C THR A 191 -15.49 -5.41 24.05
N ASN A 192 -16.09 -4.24 24.28
CA ASN A 192 -16.32 -3.22 23.26
C ASN A 192 -15.28 -2.08 23.31
N GLU A 193 -14.13 -2.32 23.97
CA GLU A 193 -13.12 -1.30 24.29
C GLU A 193 -12.58 -0.58 23.05
N ARG A 194 -12.55 -1.28 21.92
CA ARG A 194 -12.40 -0.73 20.59
C ARG A 194 -13.20 -1.57 19.60
N PRO A 195 -13.88 -0.98 18.61
CA PRO A 195 -14.49 -1.73 17.52
C PRO A 195 -13.41 -2.54 16.77
N ILE A 196 -13.82 -3.62 16.10
CA ILE A 196 -12.92 -4.46 15.31
C ILE A 196 -12.31 -3.58 14.22
N MET A 197 -11.07 -3.17 14.43
CA MET A 197 -10.23 -2.44 13.48
C MET A 197 -9.10 -3.35 13.03
N THR A 198 -8.52 -3.02 11.88
CA THR A 198 -7.28 -3.60 11.37
C THR A 198 -6.22 -3.67 12.47
N ASN A 199 -5.76 -4.88 12.82
CA ASN A 199 -4.71 -5.06 13.83
C ASN A 199 -3.34 -5.25 13.17
N VAL A 200 -3.26 -6.09 12.13
CA VAL A 200 -2.01 -6.40 11.45
C VAL A 200 -2.18 -6.33 9.93
N CYS A 201 -1.37 -5.51 9.29
CA CYS A 201 -1.23 -5.48 7.83
C CYS A 201 0.12 -6.04 7.40
N LEU A 202 0.18 -6.57 6.18
CA LEU A 202 1.42 -6.94 5.52
C LEU A 202 1.67 -6.03 4.32
N GLY A 203 2.90 -5.54 4.19
CA GLY A 203 3.37 -4.82 3.03
C GLY A 203 4.35 -5.65 2.22
N PHE A 204 4.41 -5.42 0.91
CA PHE A 204 5.39 -6.06 0.04
C PHE A 204 5.99 -5.02 -0.90
N GLU A 205 7.31 -4.88 -0.88
CA GLU A 205 8.07 -4.13 -1.88
C GLU A 205 8.56 -5.10 -2.94
N PHE A 206 8.30 -4.78 -4.21
CA PHE A 206 8.78 -5.56 -5.36
C PHE A 206 10.01 -4.86 -5.94
N LEU A 207 11.22 -5.34 -5.64
CA LEU A 207 12.48 -4.68 -6.03
C LEU A 207 13.30 -5.59 -6.94
N GLY A 208 13.36 -5.25 -8.24
CA GLY A 208 14.01 -6.11 -9.22
C GLY A 208 13.31 -7.47 -9.30
N HIS A 209 13.94 -8.50 -8.72
CA HIS A 209 13.38 -9.86 -8.60
C HIS A 209 13.02 -10.25 -7.15
N GLU A 210 13.23 -9.35 -6.19
CA GLU A 210 13.00 -9.63 -4.77
C GLU A 210 11.60 -9.19 -4.33
N ILE A 211 11.02 -9.98 -3.42
CA ILE A 211 9.79 -9.67 -2.70
C ILE A 211 10.18 -9.43 -1.24
N LEU A 212 10.07 -8.18 -0.77
CA LEU A 212 10.50 -7.80 0.57
C LEU A 212 9.28 -7.59 1.48
N PRO A 213 8.98 -8.55 2.38
CA PRO A 213 7.85 -8.45 3.29
C PRO A 213 8.06 -7.40 4.37
N LYS A 214 6.96 -6.75 4.74
CA LYS A 214 6.82 -5.81 5.86
C LYS A 214 5.60 -6.21 6.69
N ALA A 215 5.61 -5.84 7.96
CA ALA A 215 4.43 -5.96 8.81
C ALA A 215 4.15 -4.62 9.47
N TYR A 216 2.86 -4.31 9.66
CA TYR A 216 2.38 -3.12 10.34
C TYR A 216 1.46 -3.54 11.47
N PHE A 217 1.70 -3.01 12.67
CA PHE A 217 0.97 -3.37 13.89
C PHE A 217 0.23 -2.16 14.43
N PHE A 218 -1.06 -2.33 14.65
CA PHE A 218 -1.94 -1.40 15.35
C PHE A 218 -2.21 -1.99 16.74
N PRO A 219 -1.54 -1.51 17.81
CA PRO A 219 -1.62 -2.15 19.10
C PRO A 219 -3.00 -2.03 19.72
N ARG A 220 -3.40 -3.09 20.41
CA ARG A 220 -4.67 -3.19 21.12
C ARG A 220 -4.50 -4.12 22.31
N LYS A 221 -4.62 -3.61 23.53
CA LYS A 221 -4.60 -4.39 24.77
C LYS A 221 -5.99 -4.47 25.42
N LEU A 222 -6.25 -5.53 26.17
CA LEU A 222 -7.43 -5.65 27.03
C LEU A 222 -7.39 -4.59 28.13
N GLY A 223 -8.53 -3.97 28.42
CA GLY A 223 -8.66 -2.84 29.34
C GLY A 223 -8.18 -1.50 28.76
N GLN A 224 -7.72 -1.46 27.50
CA GLN A 224 -7.17 -0.24 26.91
C GLN A 224 -8.29 0.71 26.48
N VAL A 225 -8.33 1.89 27.10
CA VAL A 225 -9.22 2.99 26.70
C VAL A 225 -8.44 4.00 25.88
N GLY A 226 -8.98 4.40 24.73
CA GLY A 226 -8.32 5.37 23.84
C GLY A 226 -7.05 4.81 23.20
N LEU A 227 -6.11 5.69 22.83
CA LEU A 227 -4.86 5.37 22.12
C LEU A 227 -3.85 4.58 22.98
N THR A 228 -2.93 3.89 22.33
CA THR A 228 -1.93 3.05 23.02
C THR A 228 -0.99 3.95 23.82
N PRO A 229 -0.85 3.74 25.15
CA PRO A 229 0.01 4.57 25.98
C PRO A 229 1.47 4.57 25.51
N MET A 230 2.15 5.72 25.64
CA MET A 230 3.55 5.87 25.22
C MET A 230 4.49 4.82 25.82
N ALA A 231 4.29 4.47 27.11
CA ALA A 231 5.10 3.46 27.79
C ALA A 231 5.05 2.07 27.12
N VAL A 232 3.94 1.72 26.47
CA VAL A 232 3.82 0.44 25.72
C VAL A 232 4.67 0.48 24.47
N TRP A 233 4.73 1.62 23.78
CA TRP A 233 5.60 1.81 22.61
C TRP A 233 7.08 1.75 23.00
N GLU A 234 7.47 2.45 24.08
CA GLU A 234 8.84 2.45 24.61
C GLU A 234 9.28 1.04 25.02
N ASP A 235 8.48 0.33 25.82
CA ASP A 235 8.79 -1.05 26.22
C ASP A 235 8.89 -1.99 25.00
N ALA A 236 7.93 -1.92 24.08
CA ALA A 236 7.91 -2.79 22.91
C ALA A 236 9.16 -2.59 22.02
N ILE A 237 9.57 -1.35 21.79
CA ILE A 237 10.71 -1.01 20.93
C ILE A 237 12.05 -1.31 21.62
N THR A 238 12.24 -0.85 22.86
CA THR A 238 13.51 -1.00 23.59
C THR A 238 13.82 -2.45 23.98
N SER A 239 12.79 -3.31 24.02
CA SER A 239 12.99 -4.76 24.21
C SER A 239 13.15 -5.54 22.90
N ALA A 240 12.92 -4.91 21.73
CA ALA A 240 13.06 -5.56 20.41
C ALA A 240 14.50 -5.49 19.88
N VAL A 241 15.16 -4.37 20.12
CA VAL A 241 16.48 -4.01 19.58
C VAL A 241 17.27 -3.26 20.65
N PRO A 242 18.62 -3.25 20.59
CA PRO A 242 19.43 -2.42 21.47
C PRO A 242 18.97 -0.96 21.47
N ASP A 243 19.06 -0.31 22.62
CA ASP A 243 18.78 1.12 22.73
C ASP A 243 19.79 1.93 21.91
N THR A 244 19.30 2.94 21.19
CA THR A 244 20.10 3.77 20.29
C THR A 244 19.79 5.25 20.50
N PRO A 245 20.73 6.17 20.21
CA PRO A 245 20.47 7.60 20.28
C PRO A 245 19.25 8.04 19.46
N THR A 246 18.98 7.38 18.33
CA THR A 246 17.81 7.67 17.48
C THR A 246 16.50 7.35 18.18
N ILE A 247 16.40 6.21 18.86
CA ILE A 247 15.20 5.83 19.62
C ILE A 247 14.91 6.88 20.71
N GLY A 248 15.92 7.22 21.51
CA GLY A 248 15.81 8.25 22.55
C GLY A 248 15.42 9.62 21.98
N SER A 249 16.04 10.02 20.87
CA SER A 249 15.76 11.32 20.22
C SER A 249 14.32 11.43 19.71
N VAL A 250 13.78 10.35 19.14
CA VAL A 250 12.39 10.32 18.65
C VAL A 250 11.40 10.36 19.81
N PHE A 251 11.62 9.56 20.85
CA PHE A 251 10.71 9.56 22.00
C PHE A 251 10.73 10.89 22.77
N SER A 252 11.91 11.51 22.94
CA SER A 252 12.01 12.86 23.53
C SER A 252 11.30 13.91 22.68
N PHE A 253 11.48 13.86 21.36
CA PHE A 253 10.79 14.80 20.46
C PHE A 253 9.28 14.65 20.54
N VAL A 254 8.74 13.43 20.41
CA VAL A 254 7.28 13.20 20.42
C VAL A 254 6.65 13.53 21.78
N LYS A 255 7.32 13.21 22.91
CA LYS A 255 6.75 13.43 24.25
C LYS A 255 6.86 14.86 24.76
N GLY A 256 7.94 15.57 24.43
CA GLY A 256 8.28 16.86 25.02
C GLY A 256 8.28 17.99 24.01
N GLU A 257 9.19 17.91 23.04
CA GLU A 257 9.49 19.04 22.15
C GLU A 257 8.37 19.33 21.13
N ALA A 258 7.69 18.29 20.63
CA ALA A 258 6.58 18.45 19.71
C ALA A 258 5.40 19.22 20.35
N PRO A 259 4.95 18.89 21.58
CA PRO A 259 4.00 19.73 22.32
C PRO A 259 4.44 21.19 22.50
N ASP A 260 5.72 21.45 22.79
CA ASP A 260 6.25 22.82 22.92
C ASP A 260 6.17 23.61 21.60
N LEU A 261 6.22 22.91 20.46
CA LEU A 261 6.00 23.46 19.12
C LEU A 261 4.50 23.55 18.74
N GLY A 262 3.59 23.19 19.64
CA GLY A 262 2.14 23.19 19.40
C GLY A 262 1.65 22.04 18.53
N LEU A 263 2.43 20.96 18.41
CA LEU A 263 2.08 19.74 17.67
C LEU A 263 1.35 18.74 18.59
N THR A 264 0.50 17.90 18.01
CA THR A 264 -0.25 16.84 18.72
C THR A 264 0.22 15.43 18.32
N LEU A 265 1.46 15.30 17.86
CA LEU A 265 2.04 14.04 17.37
C LEU A 265 1.77 12.87 18.33
N THR A 266 0.99 11.91 17.86
CA THR A 266 0.60 10.74 18.66
C THR A 266 0.91 9.44 17.91
N PRO A 267 1.69 8.51 18.48
CA PRO A 267 1.92 7.21 17.86
C PRO A 267 0.64 6.41 17.64
N LEU A 268 0.50 5.79 16.47
CA LEU A 268 -0.68 4.99 16.12
C LEU A 268 -0.35 3.57 15.64
N TRP A 269 0.69 3.39 14.82
CA TRP A 269 1.12 2.06 14.37
C TRP A 269 2.64 1.94 14.23
N LEU A 270 3.15 0.72 14.20
CA LEU A 270 4.56 0.42 13.95
C LEU A 270 4.70 -0.41 12.68
N GLY A 271 5.55 0.01 11.75
CA GLY A 271 5.95 -0.79 10.59
C GLY A 271 7.33 -1.40 10.79
N ILE A 272 7.53 -2.65 10.37
CA ILE A 272 8.84 -3.32 10.34
C ILE A 272 9.11 -3.92 8.97
N ASP A 273 10.39 -4.02 8.60
CA ASP A 273 10.82 -5.00 7.59
C ASP A 273 10.87 -6.40 8.26
N VAL A 274 10.27 -7.42 7.65
CA VAL A 274 10.24 -8.80 8.21
C VAL A 274 11.52 -9.54 7.83
N VAL A 275 12.62 -9.03 8.37
CA VAL A 275 13.99 -9.52 8.16
C VAL A 275 14.72 -9.54 9.51
N ARG A 276 15.97 -10.02 9.50
CA ARG A 276 16.79 -10.10 10.72
C ARG A 276 16.78 -8.75 11.46
N PRO A 277 16.70 -8.74 12.81
CA PRO A 277 16.62 -7.49 13.57
C PRO A 277 17.73 -6.47 13.24
N ALA A 278 18.96 -6.92 12.98
CA ALA A 278 20.09 -6.06 12.61
C ALA A 278 19.93 -5.35 11.25
N ASP A 279 19.10 -5.90 10.37
CA ASP A 279 18.85 -5.39 9.01
C ASP A 279 17.53 -4.63 8.90
N ALA A 280 16.63 -4.80 9.87
CA ALA A 280 15.29 -4.28 9.82
C ALA A 280 15.24 -2.78 10.08
N ARG A 281 14.39 -2.08 9.33
CA ARG A 281 13.88 -0.77 9.74
C ARG A 281 12.72 -0.95 10.69
N LEU A 282 12.63 -0.09 11.69
CA LEU A 282 11.49 0.04 12.59
C LEU A 282 10.92 1.44 12.36
N LYS A 283 9.67 1.54 11.93
CA LYS A 283 9.03 2.81 11.55
C LYS A 283 7.91 3.11 12.51
N LEU A 284 8.14 4.03 13.45
CA LEU A 284 7.11 4.49 14.38
C LEU A 284 6.24 5.52 13.66
N TYR A 285 4.98 5.16 13.40
CA TYR A 285 4.04 6.06 12.75
C TYR A 285 3.27 6.87 13.77
N CYS A 286 3.29 8.19 13.60
CA CYS A 286 2.55 9.15 14.41
C CYS A 286 1.55 9.91 13.54
N VAL A 287 0.42 10.27 14.12
CA VAL A 287 -0.59 11.14 13.52
C VAL A 287 -0.54 12.54 14.13
N GLU A 288 -0.89 13.54 13.32
CA GLU A 288 -0.87 14.96 13.68
C GLU A 288 -2.19 15.62 13.26
N ALA A 289 -2.84 16.31 14.21
CA ALA A 289 -4.09 16.99 13.96
C ALA A 289 -3.90 18.32 13.20
N ARG A 290 -2.76 18.99 13.40
CA ARG A 290 -2.38 20.20 12.65
C ARG A 290 -2.07 19.85 11.21
N THR A 291 -2.73 20.54 10.28
CA THR A 291 -2.64 20.22 8.86
C THR A 291 -2.03 21.36 8.05
N SER A 292 -1.43 22.35 8.70
CA SER A 292 -0.68 23.40 8.04
C SER A 292 0.64 22.89 7.45
N PHE A 293 1.24 23.64 6.53
CA PHE A 293 2.57 23.31 6.03
C PHE A 293 3.68 23.63 7.06
N GLU A 294 3.47 24.61 7.94
CA GLU A 294 4.37 24.86 9.08
C GLU A 294 4.46 23.64 10.03
N SER A 295 3.35 22.93 10.27
CA SER A 295 3.40 21.70 11.08
C SER A 295 4.22 20.63 10.35
N VAL A 296 4.03 20.47 9.03
CA VAL A 296 4.82 19.55 8.20
C VAL A 296 6.31 19.86 8.30
N LYS A 297 6.71 21.13 8.15
CA LYS A 297 8.12 21.55 8.29
C LYS A 297 8.68 21.24 9.68
N SER A 298 7.91 21.54 10.73
CA SER A 298 8.31 21.30 12.12
C SER A 298 8.56 19.80 12.37
N VAL A 299 7.72 18.92 11.84
CA VAL A 299 7.89 17.47 12.00
C VAL A 299 9.03 16.92 11.13
N LEU A 300 9.10 17.31 9.85
CA LEU A 300 10.15 16.85 8.93
C LEU A 300 11.55 17.26 9.40
N THR A 301 11.67 18.39 10.08
CA THR A 301 12.93 18.88 10.64
C THR A 301 13.15 18.46 12.09
N MET A 302 12.19 17.76 12.73
CA MET A 302 12.17 17.52 14.18
C MET A 302 12.52 18.77 14.99
N GLY A 303 11.82 19.88 14.75
CA GLY A 303 12.09 21.15 15.40
C GLY A 303 13.44 21.78 15.04
N GLY A 304 13.94 21.52 13.83
CA GLY A 304 15.23 22.03 13.35
C GLY A 304 16.44 21.14 13.62
N LYS A 305 16.28 19.99 14.30
CA LYS A 305 17.35 19.01 14.51
C LYS A 305 17.84 18.35 13.22
N ILE A 306 16.91 18.06 12.30
CA ILE A 306 17.21 17.52 10.98
C ILE A 306 17.36 18.67 10.00
N GLY A 307 18.55 18.80 9.41
CA GLY A 307 18.83 19.78 8.37
C GLY A 307 18.15 19.40 7.05
N VAL A 308 16.97 19.98 6.79
CA VAL A 308 16.23 19.78 5.54
C VAL A 308 16.47 20.96 4.58
N PRO A 309 16.89 20.73 3.32
CA PRO A 309 17.09 21.81 2.36
C PRO A 309 15.79 22.57 2.06
N GLY A 310 15.81 23.90 2.19
CA GLY A 310 14.63 24.75 2.01
C GLY A 310 13.98 24.64 0.62
N ASN A 311 14.78 24.45 -0.43
CA ASN A 311 14.26 24.25 -1.78
C ASN A 311 13.45 22.94 -1.93
N LEU A 312 13.78 21.90 -1.15
CA LEU A 312 13.01 20.65 -1.15
C LEU A 312 11.72 20.76 -0.34
N LEU A 313 11.72 21.58 0.73
CA LEU A 313 10.51 21.94 1.45
C LEU A 313 9.55 22.72 0.54
N GLU A 314 10.04 23.72 -0.20
CA GLU A 314 9.18 24.46 -1.14
C GLU A 314 8.60 23.54 -2.23
N LYS A 315 9.40 22.62 -2.77
CA LYS A 315 8.90 21.60 -3.71
C LYS A 315 7.81 20.69 -3.10
N ALA A 316 7.94 20.33 -1.83
CA ALA A 316 6.90 19.59 -1.12
C ALA A 316 5.62 20.44 -0.92
N TRP A 317 5.78 21.73 -0.62
CA TRP A 317 4.67 22.67 -0.50
C TRP A 317 3.92 22.86 -1.82
N GLU A 318 4.64 23.06 -2.92
CA GLU A 318 4.06 23.15 -4.27
C GLU A 318 3.18 21.94 -4.59
N LEU A 319 3.67 20.73 -4.28
CA LEU A 319 2.91 19.50 -4.50
C LEU A 319 1.67 19.44 -3.60
N MET A 320 1.80 19.77 -2.31
CA MET A 320 0.66 19.83 -1.39
C MET A 320 -0.42 20.81 -1.86
N LYS A 321 -0.03 22.02 -2.28
CA LYS A 321 -0.96 23.00 -2.85
C LYS A 321 -1.66 22.47 -4.08
N ALA A 322 -0.92 21.83 -4.99
CA ALA A 322 -1.47 21.31 -6.23
C ALA A 322 -2.52 20.22 -5.97
N VAL A 323 -2.21 19.21 -5.13
CA VAL A 323 -3.15 18.09 -4.90
C VAL A 323 -4.38 18.48 -4.08
N CYS A 324 -4.28 19.54 -3.28
CA CYS A 324 -5.38 20.10 -2.50
C CYS A 324 -6.08 21.26 -3.20
N ASN A 325 -5.66 21.62 -4.43
CA ASN A 325 -6.18 22.75 -5.21
C ASN A 325 -6.23 24.08 -4.41
N LEU A 326 -5.15 24.39 -3.69
CA LEU A 326 -5.08 25.59 -2.84
C LEU A 326 -4.73 26.84 -3.67
N PRO A 327 -5.21 28.02 -3.26
CA PRO A 327 -4.79 29.30 -3.83
C PRO A 327 -3.26 29.49 -3.79
N ALA A 328 -2.71 30.24 -4.74
CA ALA A 328 -1.27 30.47 -4.84
C ALA A 328 -0.69 31.16 -3.59
N ASP A 329 -1.48 32.04 -2.98
CA ASP A 329 -1.20 32.84 -1.78
C ASP A 329 -1.71 32.21 -0.47
N PHE A 330 -2.12 30.93 -0.49
CA PHE A 330 -2.56 30.23 0.72
C PHE A 330 -1.44 30.23 1.78
N PRO A 331 -1.70 30.68 3.03
CA PRO A 331 -0.68 30.78 4.08
C PRO A 331 -0.12 29.40 4.49
N GLN A 332 1.18 29.32 4.77
CA GLN A 332 1.81 28.06 5.21
C GLN A 332 1.44 27.66 6.65
N ASP A 333 1.04 28.61 7.49
CA ASP A 333 0.69 28.41 8.91
C ASP A 333 -0.78 28.05 9.14
N GLN A 334 -1.62 28.23 8.12
CA GLN A 334 -3.03 27.89 8.14
C GLN A 334 -3.25 26.39 7.89
N ASP A 335 -4.11 25.77 8.72
CA ASP A 335 -4.53 24.38 8.52
C ASP A 335 -5.31 24.21 7.21
N LEU A 336 -5.09 23.10 6.49
CA LEU A 336 -5.70 22.88 5.18
C LEU A 336 -7.23 22.72 5.29
N PRO A 337 -8.00 23.34 4.38
CA PRO A 337 -9.43 23.07 4.27
C PRO A 337 -9.67 21.62 3.85
N LYS A 338 -10.73 21.01 4.37
CA LYS A 338 -11.18 19.70 3.87
C LYS A 338 -11.70 19.83 2.43
N ALA A 339 -11.70 18.71 1.74
CA ALA A 339 -12.17 18.61 0.36
C ALA A 339 -13.58 19.20 0.17
N PRO A 340 -13.90 19.73 -1.04
CA PRO A 340 -15.26 20.12 -1.37
C PRO A 340 -16.24 18.97 -1.13
N GLN A 341 -17.39 19.25 -0.51
CA GLN A 341 -18.41 18.24 -0.18
C GLN A 341 -17.92 17.12 0.77
N TYR A 342 -16.83 17.35 1.52
CA TYR A 342 -16.40 16.41 2.55
C TYR A 342 -17.53 16.12 3.54
N ASN A 343 -17.81 14.84 3.76
CA ASN A 343 -18.83 14.41 4.70
C ASN A 343 -18.22 13.47 5.74
N VAL A 344 -18.21 13.90 7.00
CA VAL A 344 -17.65 13.12 8.12
C VAL A 344 -18.24 11.71 8.22
N SER A 345 -19.51 11.52 7.88
CA SER A 345 -20.16 10.20 7.99
C SER A 345 -19.75 9.19 6.91
N THR A 346 -19.28 9.67 5.75
CA THR A 346 -18.90 8.82 4.60
C THR A 346 -17.41 8.85 4.30
N ASP A 347 -16.78 9.99 4.54
CA ASP A 347 -15.37 10.27 4.26
C ASP A 347 -14.53 10.23 5.54
N GLY A 348 -15.15 10.37 6.72
CA GLY A 348 -14.48 10.34 8.02
C GLY A 348 -14.49 8.97 8.69
N VAL A 349 -14.48 7.87 7.92
CA VAL A 349 -14.53 6.50 8.46
C VAL A 349 -13.24 6.10 9.19
N ASP A 350 -13.10 6.54 10.42
CA ASP A 350 -12.60 5.65 11.46
C ASP A 350 -13.28 6.01 12.78
N THR A 351 -13.69 4.97 13.49
CA THR A 351 -14.15 4.97 14.88
C THR A 351 -13.22 5.68 15.87
N ALA A 352 -11.93 5.85 15.53
CA ALA A 352 -10.97 6.60 16.33
C ALA A 352 -10.88 8.10 15.98
N GLY A 353 -11.56 8.58 14.93
CA GLY A 353 -11.54 9.99 14.52
C GLY A 353 -10.18 10.47 13.97
N LEU A 354 -9.27 9.55 13.65
CA LEU A 354 -7.93 9.84 13.16
C LEU A 354 -7.84 9.85 11.63
N TRP A 355 -8.88 9.42 10.92
CA TRP A 355 -8.91 9.49 9.47
C TRP A 355 -9.00 10.94 8.99
N GLY A 356 -8.18 11.28 8.00
CA GLY A 356 -8.01 12.64 7.54
C GLY A 356 -7.04 13.49 8.36
N THR A 357 -6.27 12.92 9.30
CA THR A 357 -5.12 13.59 9.92
C THR A 357 -3.85 13.37 9.09
N PHE A 358 -2.84 14.21 9.30
CA PHE A 358 -1.53 14.00 8.70
C PHE A 358 -0.81 12.88 9.43
N ALA A 359 -0.07 12.04 8.69
CA ALA A 359 0.71 10.97 9.27
C ALA A 359 2.20 11.12 8.95
N TYR A 360 3.04 10.67 9.87
CA TYR A 360 4.48 10.67 9.73
C TYR A 360 5.02 9.34 10.20
N TYR A 361 6.08 8.83 9.59
CA TYR A 361 6.92 7.86 10.27
C TYR A 361 8.28 8.43 10.60
N PHE A 362 8.82 7.94 11.71
CA PHE A 362 10.23 8.05 12.07
C PHE A 362 10.87 6.66 11.94
N ASP A 363 11.87 6.52 11.07
CA ASP A 363 12.69 5.31 11.02
C ASP A 363 13.66 5.32 12.19
N ILE A 364 13.51 4.37 13.11
CA ILE A 364 14.30 4.20 14.34
C ILE A 364 15.04 2.86 14.33
N GLY A 365 15.17 2.21 13.17
CA GLY A 365 15.92 0.96 13.05
C GLY A 365 17.42 1.13 13.32
N LEU A 366 18.11 0.03 13.57
CA LEU A 366 19.53 0.01 13.97
C LEU A 366 20.51 0.56 12.92
N ARG A 367 20.04 0.83 11.71
CA ARG A 367 20.82 1.46 10.63
C ARG A 367 20.90 2.98 10.76
N GLN A 368 20.07 3.57 11.62
CA GLN A 368 20.10 5.00 11.91
C GLN A 368 21.19 5.29 12.94
N GLN A 369 21.89 6.40 12.78
CA GLN A 369 23.03 6.73 13.63
C GLN A 369 22.60 7.59 14.83
N GLU A 370 22.09 8.78 14.55
CA GLU A 370 21.70 9.75 15.58
C GLU A 370 20.26 10.22 15.42
N LEU A 371 19.86 10.61 14.20
CA LEU A 371 18.52 11.12 13.90
C LEU A 371 17.79 10.19 12.92
N PRO A 372 16.44 10.13 12.99
CA PRO A 372 15.66 9.28 12.11
C PRO A 372 15.55 9.86 10.71
N ASP A 373 15.32 8.98 9.75
CA ASP A 373 14.70 9.34 8.49
C ASP A 373 13.19 9.61 8.73
N VAL A 374 12.67 10.78 8.31
CA VAL A 374 11.26 11.17 8.49
C VAL A 374 10.51 11.19 7.16
N LYS A 375 9.32 10.59 7.12
CA LYS A 375 8.43 10.61 5.95
C LYS A 375 7.05 11.14 6.34
N PHE A 376 6.55 12.08 5.55
CA PHE A 376 5.23 12.70 5.69
C PHE A 376 4.21 12.02 4.76
N TYR A 377 2.96 11.94 5.19
CA TYR A 377 1.80 11.39 4.48
C TYR A 377 0.61 12.34 4.62
N ILE A 378 0.06 12.78 3.48
CA ILE A 378 -1.20 13.51 3.40
C ILE A 378 -2.30 12.56 2.87
N PRO A 379 -3.44 12.43 3.55
CA PRO A 379 -4.55 11.62 3.07
C PRO A 379 -5.36 12.41 2.03
N VAL A 380 -4.89 12.43 0.78
CA VAL A 380 -5.43 13.29 -0.28
C VAL A 380 -6.91 13.03 -0.58
N CYS A 381 -7.46 11.87 -0.24
CA CYS A 381 -8.91 11.63 -0.32
C CYS A 381 -9.75 12.52 0.60
N HIS A 382 -9.17 13.17 1.62
CA HIS A 382 -9.85 14.12 2.51
C HIS A 382 -9.62 15.60 2.13
N TYR A 383 -8.72 15.89 1.19
CA TYR A 383 -8.27 17.25 0.88
C TYR A 383 -8.38 17.64 -0.59
N GLY A 384 -8.17 16.70 -1.51
CA GLY A 384 -8.30 16.93 -2.95
C GLY A 384 -9.76 17.02 -3.41
N ALA A 385 -10.00 17.49 -4.63
CA ALA A 385 -11.36 17.64 -5.16
C ALA A 385 -12.00 16.29 -5.52
N ASP A 386 -11.37 15.57 -6.46
CA ASP A 386 -11.73 14.25 -6.96
C ASP A 386 -10.46 13.50 -7.42
N ASP A 387 -10.57 12.21 -7.72
CA ASP A 387 -9.40 11.40 -8.08
C ASP A 387 -8.73 11.79 -9.40
N GLN A 388 -9.48 12.43 -10.32
CA GLN A 388 -8.90 12.92 -11.57
C GLN A 388 -8.02 14.16 -11.30
N ALA A 389 -8.55 15.14 -10.56
CA ALA A 389 -7.81 16.34 -10.19
C ALA A 389 -6.54 16.01 -9.38
N ILE A 390 -6.62 15.05 -8.46
CA ILE A 390 -5.45 14.59 -7.69
C ILE A 390 -4.39 13.98 -8.62
N ALA A 391 -4.78 13.08 -9.52
CA ALA A 391 -3.85 12.46 -10.46
C ALA A 391 -3.24 13.48 -11.43
N GLU A 392 -4.01 14.42 -11.95
CA GLU A 392 -3.55 15.52 -12.80
C GLU A 392 -2.53 16.40 -12.07
N ALA A 393 -2.80 16.78 -10.82
CA ALA A 393 -1.88 17.57 -10.01
C ALA A 393 -0.54 16.85 -9.76
N ILE A 394 -0.58 15.57 -9.38
CA ILE A 394 0.63 14.76 -9.16
C ILE A 394 1.42 14.64 -10.45
N THR A 395 0.76 14.27 -11.55
CA THR A 395 1.44 14.01 -12.82
C THR A 395 2.00 15.28 -13.45
N LYS A 396 1.28 16.40 -13.37
CA LYS A 396 1.79 17.70 -13.77
C LYS A 396 3.02 18.08 -12.94
N TRP A 397 2.98 17.93 -11.62
CA TRP A 397 4.14 18.22 -10.77
C TRP A 397 5.35 17.37 -11.15
N MET A 398 5.15 16.09 -11.50
CA MET A 398 6.23 15.23 -11.98
C MET A 398 6.84 15.74 -13.28
N VAL A 399 6.04 16.19 -14.24
CA VAL A 399 6.54 16.80 -15.49
C VAL A 399 7.32 18.07 -15.20
N ASP A 400 6.75 18.98 -14.40
CA ASP A 400 7.35 20.28 -14.06
C ASP A 400 8.67 20.13 -13.27
N ASN A 401 8.94 18.95 -12.71
CA ASN A 401 10.15 18.63 -11.94
C ASN A 401 11.06 17.60 -12.66
N ASP A 402 10.98 17.51 -13.99
CA ASP A 402 11.82 16.63 -14.84
C ASP A 402 11.70 15.12 -14.52
N ARG A 403 10.55 14.71 -13.96
CA ARG A 403 10.22 13.35 -13.54
C ARG A 403 9.01 12.77 -14.30
N GLY A 404 8.68 13.36 -15.45
CA GLY A 404 7.51 13.00 -16.26
C GLY A 404 7.59 11.66 -17.00
N GLN A 405 8.71 10.92 -16.94
CA GLN A 405 8.98 9.78 -17.81
C GLN A 405 7.94 8.65 -17.69
N TYR A 406 7.30 8.52 -16.54
CA TYR A 406 6.33 7.46 -16.24
C TYR A 406 4.90 7.98 -16.02
N VAL A 407 4.60 9.22 -16.42
CA VAL A 407 3.26 9.80 -16.27
C VAL A 407 2.20 9.05 -17.08
N ASP A 408 2.47 8.77 -18.35
CA ASP A 408 1.53 8.04 -19.21
C ASP A 408 1.32 6.59 -18.72
N ALA A 409 2.39 5.98 -18.21
CA ALA A 409 2.37 4.65 -17.62
C ALA A 409 1.54 4.61 -16.32
N TYR A 410 1.63 5.64 -15.49
CA TYR A 410 0.80 5.80 -14.30
C TYR A 410 -0.68 5.94 -14.69
N TRP A 411 -1.01 6.82 -15.64
CA TRP A 411 -2.37 6.97 -16.15
C TRP A 411 -2.92 5.68 -16.76
N SER A 412 -2.10 4.93 -17.48
CA SER A 412 -2.51 3.62 -18.00
C SER A 412 -2.82 2.64 -16.88
N SER A 413 -2.03 2.64 -15.80
CA SER A 413 -2.27 1.78 -14.65
C SER A 413 -3.57 2.15 -13.94
N LEU A 414 -3.86 3.45 -13.76
CA LEU A 414 -5.12 3.91 -13.17
C LEU A 414 -6.35 3.46 -13.96
N ARG A 415 -6.30 3.51 -15.31
CA ARG A 415 -7.40 3.02 -16.16
C ARG A 415 -7.65 1.52 -16.00
N ASP A 416 -6.57 0.74 -15.86
CA ASP A 416 -6.66 -0.71 -15.66
C ASP A 416 -7.16 -1.05 -14.24
N ILE A 417 -6.78 -0.24 -13.24
CA ILE A 417 -7.19 -0.44 -11.83
C ILE A 417 -8.62 0.00 -11.60
N ILE A 418 -9.08 1.12 -12.18
CA ILE A 418 -10.40 1.74 -11.93
C ILE A 418 -11.25 1.74 -13.22
N PRO A 419 -11.68 0.56 -13.72
CA PRO A 419 -12.50 0.48 -14.94
C PRO A 419 -13.99 0.74 -14.70
N HIS A 420 -14.46 0.77 -13.45
CA HIS A 420 -15.89 0.75 -13.09
C HIS A 420 -16.54 2.12 -12.92
N ARG A 421 -15.76 3.19 -12.93
CA ARG A 421 -16.23 4.58 -12.82
C ARG A 421 -15.21 5.54 -13.44
N GLU A 422 -15.65 6.75 -13.77
CA GLU A 422 -14.72 7.83 -14.11
C GLU A 422 -14.06 8.40 -12.84
N LEU A 423 -12.80 8.84 -12.94
CA LEU A 423 -12.04 9.35 -11.79
C LEU A 423 -12.57 10.70 -11.27
N LYS A 424 -13.19 11.52 -12.12
CA LYS A 424 -13.84 12.77 -11.72
C LYS A 424 -15.15 12.60 -10.95
N GLU A 425 -15.70 11.39 -10.87
CA GLU A 425 -17.00 11.16 -10.23
C GLU A 425 -16.94 11.29 -8.70
N SER A 426 -15.82 10.89 -8.10
CA SER A 426 -15.66 10.85 -6.64
C SER A 426 -14.19 10.76 -6.25
N ARG A 427 -13.93 10.87 -4.95
CA ARG A 427 -12.65 10.54 -4.30
C ARG A 427 -12.66 9.08 -3.82
N GLY A 428 -11.49 8.61 -3.40
CA GLY A 428 -11.32 7.33 -2.71
C GLY A 428 -10.33 6.38 -3.37
N VAL A 429 -9.91 6.65 -4.61
CA VAL A 429 -8.83 5.90 -5.26
C VAL A 429 -7.48 6.35 -4.72
N HIS A 430 -7.22 7.66 -4.69
CA HIS A 430 -5.99 8.20 -4.11
C HIS A 430 -6.18 8.38 -2.60
N MET A 431 -5.79 7.38 -1.83
CA MET A 431 -5.91 7.43 -0.37
C MET A 431 -4.86 8.36 0.23
N TRP A 432 -3.59 8.13 -0.11
CA TRP A 432 -2.46 8.85 0.46
C TRP A 432 -1.50 9.33 -0.62
N LEU A 433 -0.81 10.42 -0.31
CA LEU A 433 0.42 10.84 -0.97
C LEU A 433 1.48 11.01 0.12
N SER A 434 2.66 10.42 -0.08
CA SER A 434 3.77 10.56 0.88
C SER A 434 4.97 11.25 0.25
N MET A 435 5.66 12.03 1.07
CA MET A 435 6.85 12.79 0.73
C MET A 435 7.94 12.51 1.76
N MET A 436 9.14 12.21 1.29
CA MET A 436 10.31 11.98 2.12
C MET A 436 11.49 12.76 1.55
N ILE A 437 12.18 13.52 2.39
CA ILE A 437 13.41 14.20 1.99
C ILE A 437 14.58 13.40 2.53
N ARG A 438 15.34 12.79 1.62
CA ARG A 438 16.45 11.90 1.99
C ARG A 438 17.57 12.03 0.98
N GLY A 439 18.82 12.13 1.47
CA GLY A 439 20.00 12.20 0.60
C GLY A 439 19.95 13.35 -0.43
N GLY A 440 19.39 14.50 -0.03
CA GLY A 440 19.23 15.66 -0.91
C GLY A 440 18.15 15.52 -1.99
N LYS A 441 17.23 14.56 -1.86
CA LYS A 441 16.17 14.30 -2.84
C LYS A 441 14.79 14.23 -2.19
N LEU A 442 13.77 14.67 -2.92
CA LEU A 442 12.36 14.53 -2.55
C LEU A 442 11.77 13.27 -3.20
N GLN A 443 11.54 12.25 -2.38
CA GLN A 443 10.90 11.00 -2.79
C GLN A 443 9.40 11.12 -2.62
N ILE A 444 8.64 10.64 -3.62
CA ILE A 444 7.19 10.76 -3.67
C ILE A 444 6.59 9.37 -3.90
N THR A 445 5.52 9.06 -3.19
CA THR A 445 4.78 7.80 -3.35
C THR A 445 3.30 8.08 -3.30
N THR A 446 2.57 7.60 -4.30
CA THR A 446 1.11 7.67 -4.36
C THR A 446 0.53 6.32 -3.97
N TYR A 447 -0.54 6.33 -3.17
CA TYR A 447 -1.21 5.12 -2.68
C TYR A 447 -2.62 5.04 -3.28
N ILE A 448 -2.95 3.88 -3.84
CA ILE A 448 -4.08 3.66 -4.74
C ILE A 448 -4.93 2.53 -4.16
N ALA A 449 -6.15 2.86 -3.72
CA ALA A 449 -7.15 1.88 -3.37
C ALA A 449 -7.84 1.36 -4.65
N PRO A 450 -7.89 0.04 -4.86
CA PRO A 450 -8.54 -0.55 -6.02
C PRO A 450 -10.06 -0.64 -5.86
N GLU A 451 -10.68 -0.14 -4.80
CA GLU A 451 -12.14 -0.05 -4.69
C GLU A 451 -12.86 -1.39 -4.96
N GLY A 452 -12.35 -2.49 -4.43
CA GLY A 452 -12.78 -3.84 -4.75
C GLY A 452 -14.22 -4.18 -4.35
N HIS A 453 -14.80 -3.46 -3.39
CA HIS A 453 -16.20 -3.56 -2.93
C HIS A 453 -17.09 -2.43 -3.47
N HIS A 454 -16.56 -1.53 -4.30
CA HIS A 454 -17.32 -0.39 -4.79
C HIS A 454 -18.55 -0.84 -5.62
N PRO A 455 -19.76 -0.29 -5.35
CA PRO A 455 -21.02 -0.79 -5.93
C PRO A 455 -21.03 -0.87 -7.46
N LYS A 456 -20.38 0.08 -8.13
CA LYS A 456 -20.30 0.11 -9.61
C LYS A 456 -19.44 -1.00 -10.21
N ARG A 457 -18.53 -1.65 -9.47
CA ARG A 457 -17.82 -2.85 -9.95
C ARG A 457 -18.76 -4.03 -10.18
N HIS A 458 -19.87 -4.07 -9.44
CA HIS A 458 -20.82 -5.18 -9.46
C HIS A 458 -22.02 -4.95 -10.36
N GLY A 459 -22.27 -3.70 -10.77
CA GLY A 459 -23.42 -3.31 -11.59
C GLY A 459 -23.51 -4.05 -12.93
N GLY A 460 -22.38 -4.51 -13.49
CA GLY A 460 -22.37 -5.34 -14.70
C GLY A 460 -22.91 -6.77 -14.47
N ALA A 461 -22.63 -7.38 -13.32
CA ALA A 461 -23.03 -8.76 -13.03
C ALA A 461 -24.52 -8.87 -12.64
N ALA A 462 -25.06 -7.89 -11.92
CA ALA A 462 -26.47 -7.83 -11.56
C ALA A 462 -27.39 -7.67 -12.79
N ARG A 463 -26.89 -7.04 -13.85
CA ARG A 463 -27.59 -6.91 -15.14
C ARG A 463 -27.60 -8.23 -15.90
N VAL A 464 -26.48 -8.95 -15.95
CA VAL A 464 -26.40 -10.28 -16.57
C VAL A 464 -27.25 -11.30 -15.82
N HIS A 465 -27.28 -11.29 -14.48
CA HIS A 465 -28.18 -12.16 -13.71
C HIS A 465 -29.66 -11.84 -13.92
N ARG A 466 -30.04 -10.55 -14.04
CA ARG A 466 -31.41 -10.16 -14.39
C ARG A 466 -31.79 -10.54 -15.82
N GLU A 467 -30.89 -10.39 -16.78
CA GLU A 467 -31.11 -10.77 -18.17
C GLU A 467 -31.18 -12.29 -18.36
N ILE A 468 -30.39 -13.07 -17.60
CA ILE A 468 -30.47 -14.53 -17.56
C ILE A 468 -31.73 -14.98 -16.82
N ALA A 469 -32.06 -14.38 -15.67
CA ALA A 469 -33.30 -14.68 -14.95
C ALA A 469 -34.52 -14.38 -15.82
N ALA A 470 -34.59 -13.23 -16.49
CA ALA A 470 -35.68 -12.89 -17.41
C ALA A 470 -35.79 -13.88 -18.60
N ARG A 471 -34.66 -14.39 -19.11
CA ARG A 471 -34.64 -15.42 -20.16
C ARG A 471 -35.06 -16.81 -19.67
N VAL A 472 -34.87 -17.12 -18.38
CA VAL A 472 -35.22 -18.42 -17.79
C VAL A 472 -36.65 -18.41 -17.20
N THR A 473 -37.14 -17.26 -16.73
CA THR A 473 -38.45 -17.15 -16.07
C THR A 473 -39.59 -16.69 -17.00
N GLY A 474 -39.31 -16.33 -18.25
CA GLY A 474 -40.35 -16.11 -19.27
C GLY A 474 -41.43 -15.10 -18.87
N PHE A 475 -41.04 -13.96 -18.29
CA PHE A 475 -41.90 -12.79 -18.08
C PHE A 475 -41.28 -11.55 -18.71
#